data_AF-A0A9P9IQT3-F1
#
_entry.id   AF-A0A9P9IQT3-F1
#
_cell.length_a   1.000
_cell.length_b   1.000
_cell.length_c   1.000
_cell.angle_alpha   90.00
_cell.angle_beta   90.00
_cell.angle_gamma   90.00
#
_symmetry.space_group_name_H-M   'P 1'
#
loop_
_entity.id
_entity.type
_entity.pdbx_description
1 polymer ?
#
loop_
_entity_poly.entity_id
_entity_poly.type
_entity_poly.pdbx_seq_one_letter_code
_entity_poly.pdbx_strand_id
1 'polypeptide(L)'
;MATTPIIHTSFSVTSGHLCFGDLENIWHGASTEPVHGFPTFSPLQGGTVMQFDFKYNVPAENGTWNAIQLVDVASQNVRGWLVTHEDVDPAPEIDKILRVSGSPYERDSGSSMNNEDTKAEGVLVINRYDWGYYTHDRIQVDGIETFDDYDPYMSESVGLVDCQHAKDQVTQWKDQHPCKRGSSVGALWLRIPDGEYKFGRFGYNDTRTAARSFLFFTTNTEFCRTALSGFSQSLRRNEDVQ
;
A
#
# COMPACT_ATOMS: atom_id res chain seq x y z
N MET A 1 28.83 -6.02 -3.00
CA MET A 1 27.74 -5.21 -2.40
C MET A 1 26.45 -5.94 -2.72
N ALA A 2 25.53 -6.06 -1.76
CA ALA A 2 24.28 -6.76 -2.01
C ALA A 2 23.42 -5.93 -2.99
N THR A 3 22.99 -6.56 -4.08
CA THR A 3 22.26 -5.95 -5.20
C THR A 3 20.90 -6.60 -5.42
N THR A 4 20.47 -7.48 -4.52
CA THR A 4 19.23 -8.25 -4.65
C THR A 4 18.37 -7.99 -3.41
N PRO A 5 17.10 -7.62 -3.59
CA PRO A 5 16.25 -7.30 -2.46
C PRO A 5 15.97 -8.57 -1.64
N ILE A 6 15.91 -8.42 -0.33
CA ILE A 6 15.54 -9.50 0.58
C ILE A 6 14.01 -9.55 0.66
N ILE A 7 13.44 -10.66 0.18
CA ILE A 7 12.02 -10.97 0.34
C ILE A 7 11.78 -11.29 1.81
N HIS A 8 10.89 -10.54 2.46
CA HIS A 8 10.53 -10.73 3.86
C HIS A 8 9.45 -11.81 4.03
N THR A 9 8.43 -11.77 3.17
CA THR A 9 7.34 -12.75 3.14
C THR A 9 6.65 -12.70 1.78
N SER A 10 5.82 -13.68 1.48
CA SER A 10 5.06 -13.75 0.23
C SER A 10 3.65 -14.29 0.47
N PHE A 11 2.74 -13.95 -0.43
CA PHE A 11 1.39 -14.51 -0.51
C PHE A 11 1.01 -14.74 -1.97
N SER A 12 -0.08 -15.45 -2.21
CA SER A 12 -0.59 -15.75 -3.54
C SER A 12 -1.89 -15.02 -3.83
N VAL A 13 -2.02 -14.55 -5.06
CA VAL A 13 -3.25 -14.00 -5.63
C VAL A 13 -3.76 -14.99 -6.67
N THR A 14 -4.98 -15.46 -6.49
CA THR A 14 -5.63 -16.47 -7.34
C THR A 14 -6.95 -15.99 -7.93
N SER A 15 -7.65 -15.06 -7.26
CA SER A 15 -8.91 -14.51 -7.76
C SER A 15 -8.78 -13.52 -8.90
N GLY A 16 -7.57 -13.00 -9.16
CA GLY A 16 -7.33 -11.86 -10.05
C GLY A 16 -7.63 -10.50 -9.41
N HIS A 17 -7.92 -10.46 -8.10
CA HIS A 17 -8.28 -9.24 -7.38
C HIS A 17 -7.68 -9.19 -5.98
N LEU A 18 -7.32 -7.99 -5.55
CA LEU A 18 -6.85 -7.69 -4.21
C LEU A 18 -7.83 -6.78 -3.49
N CYS A 19 -8.19 -7.15 -2.26
CA CYS A 19 -8.79 -6.25 -1.28
C CYS A 19 -7.69 -5.65 -0.41
N PHE A 20 -7.81 -4.37 -0.06
CA PHE A 20 -6.76 -3.65 0.67
C PHE A 20 -7.31 -2.65 1.68
N GLY A 21 -6.49 -2.25 2.64
CA GLY A 21 -6.84 -1.24 3.64
C GLY A 21 -6.89 -1.78 5.07
N ASP A 22 -7.68 -1.12 5.91
CA ASP A 22 -8.03 -1.65 7.22
C ASP A 22 -9.02 -2.82 7.09
N LEU A 23 -9.34 -3.49 8.19
CA LEU A 23 -10.25 -4.64 8.17
C LEU A 23 -11.62 -4.32 7.57
N GLU A 24 -12.18 -3.14 7.90
CA GLU A 24 -13.42 -2.64 7.32
C GLU A 24 -13.31 -2.39 5.81
N ASN A 25 -12.17 -1.89 5.34
CA ASN A 25 -11.91 -1.67 3.92
C ASN A 25 -11.80 -2.99 3.17
N ILE A 26 -11.08 -3.96 3.71
CA ILE A 26 -10.92 -5.29 3.11
C ILE A 26 -12.29 -5.97 3.02
N TRP A 27 -13.10 -5.89 4.07
CA TRP A 27 -14.45 -6.45 4.08
C TRP A 27 -15.37 -5.77 3.06
N HIS A 28 -15.32 -4.43 2.97
CA HIS A 28 -16.06 -3.65 1.98
C HIS A 28 -15.63 -4.00 0.55
N GLY A 29 -14.32 -4.09 0.29
CA GLY A 29 -13.75 -4.52 -0.98
C GLY A 29 -14.26 -5.89 -1.41
N ALA A 30 -14.34 -6.83 -0.47
CA ALA A 30 -14.88 -8.18 -0.71
C ALA A 30 -16.41 -8.25 -0.82
N SER A 31 -17.11 -7.14 -0.54
CA SER A 31 -18.58 -7.06 -0.56
C SER A 31 -19.10 -6.19 -1.69
N THR A 32 -18.22 -5.61 -2.50
CA THR A 32 -18.56 -4.76 -3.64
C THR A 32 -18.20 -5.44 -4.95
N GLU A 33 -18.84 -4.99 -6.04
CA GLU A 33 -18.53 -5.46 -7.39
C GLU A 33 -17.05 -5.23 -7.72
N PRO A 34 -16.34 -6.25 -8.23
CA PRO A 34 -14.93 -6.15 -8.59
C PRO A 34 -14.65 -4.97 -9.54
N VAL A 35 -13.60 -4.21 -9.24
CA VAL A 35 -13.10 -3.16 -10.14
C VAL A 35 -12.44 -3.83 -11.34
N HIS A 36 -12.68 -3.26 -12.52
CA HIS A 36 -12.08 -3.73 -13.77
C HIS A 36 -11.17 -2.64 -14.35
N GLY A 37 -9.94 -3.02 -14.68
CA GLY A 37 -8.93 -2.13 -15.24
C GLY A 37 -8.46 -1.04 -14.28
N PHE A 38 -7.82 -0.03 -14.87
CA PHE A 38 -7.35 1.14 -14.13
C PHE A 38 -8.54 2.05 -13.75
N PRO A 39 -8.67 2.48 -12.48
CA PRO A 39 -9.80 3.29 -12.06
C PRO A 39 -9.91 4.61 -12.83
N THR A 40 -11.11 4.94 -13.29
CA THR A 40 -11.43 6.29 -13.79
C THR A 40 -11.75 7.21 -12.62
N PHE A 41 -11.06 8.35 -12.58
CA PHE A 41 -11.14 9.27 -11.46
C PHE A 41 -12.31 10.24 -11.59
N SER A 42 -13.14 10.32 -10.57
CA SER A 42 -14.00 11.47 -10.34
C SER A 42 -13.80 11.89 -8.89
N PRO A 43 -13.17 13.04 -8.62
CA PRO A 43 -13.02 13.49 -7.25
C PRO A 43 -14.40 13.70 -6.64
N LEU A 44 -14.59 13.25 -5.40
CA LEU A 44 -15.82 13.52 -4.66
C LEU A 44 -15.95 15.04 -4.47
N GLN A 45 -17.06 15.62 -4.95
CA GLN A 45 -17.36 17.03 -4.72
C GLN A 45 -17.82 17.23 -3.28
N GLY A 46 -16.98 17.84 -2.43
CA GLY A 46 -17.38 18.26 -1.08
C GLY A 46 -16.20 18.70 -0.21
N GLY A 47 -16.38 19.75 0.60
CA GLY A 47 -15.39 20.20 1.60
C GLY A 47 -14.13 20.87 1.02
N THR A 48 -13.10 21.02 1.87
CA THR A 48 -11.77 21.56 1.50
C THR A 48 -10.75 20.46 1.15
N VAL A 49 -11.14 19.19 1.25
CA VAL A 49 -10.29 18.01 1.07
C VAL A 49 -10.82 17.20 -0.10
N MET A 50 -9.97 16.93 -1.09
CA MET A 50 -10.31 16.07 -2.22
C MET A 50 -10.09 14.61 -1.83
N GLN A 51 -11.12 13.79 -2.00
CA GLN A 51 -11.12 12.35 -1.75
C GLN A 51 -11.55 11.62 -3.03
N PHE A 52 -11.01 10.42 -3.24
CA PHE A 52 -11.50 9.52 -4.26
C PHE A 52 -12.36 8.42 -3.64
N ASP A 53 -13.46 8.08 -4.31
CA ASP A 53 -14.31 6.97 -3.90
C ASP A 53 -13.65 5.63 -4.29
N PHE A 54 -13.06 4.97 -3.30
CA PHE A 54 -12.42 3.67 -3.47
C PHE A 54 -13.36 2.55 -3.03
N LYS A 55 -13.53 1.55 -3.90
CA LYS A 55 -14.18 0.30 -3.52
C LYS A 55 -13.35 -0.58 -2.58
N TYR A 56 -12.07 -0.25 -2.39
CA TYR A 56 -11.10 -1.05 -1.63
C TYR A 56 -10.84 -2.45 -2.21
N ASN A 57 -11.11 -2.61 -3.51
CA ASN A 57 -10.62 -3.73 -4.30
C ASN A 57 -10.02 -3.23 -5.64
N VAL A 58 -9.02 -3.94 -6.15
CA VAL A 58 -8.38 -3.66 -7.45
C VAL A 58 -8.12 -4.96 -8.21
N PRO A 59 -8.12 -4.95 -9.55
CA PRO A 59 -7.61 -6.08 -10.32
C PRO A 59 -6.10 -6.23 -10.07
N ALA A 60 -5.62 -7.46 -10.01
CA ALA A 60 -4.24 -7.79 -9.66
C ALA A 60 -3.74 -8.98 -10.47
N GLU A 61 -2.44 -9.01 -10.76
CA GLU A 61 -1.80 -10.14 -11.41
C GLU A 61 -1.89 -11.39 -10.54
N ASN A 62 -2.32 -12.50 -11.14
CA ASN A 62 -2.32 -13.80 -10.47
C ASN A 62 -0.90 -14.32 -10.31
N GLY A 63 -0.62 -14.97 -9.19
CA GLY A 63 0.69 -15.55 -8.88
C GLY A 63 1.20 -15.16 -7.51
N THR A 64 2.51 -15.31 -7.32
CA THR A 64 3.17 -14.99 -6.05
C THR A 64 3.47 -13.50 -5.97
N TRP A 65 3.15 -12.89 -4.82
CA TRP A 65 3.48 -11.51 -4.50
C TRP A 65 4.45 -11.48 -3.31
N ASN A 66 5.60 -10.85 -3.52
CA ASN A 66 6.71 -10.79 -2.59
C ASN A 66 6.73 -9.44 -1.87
N ALA A 67 6.67 -9.46 -0.55
CA ALA A 67 6.81 -8.26 0.28
C ALA A 67 8.27 -8.03 0.66
N ILE A 68 8.75 -6.83 0.38
CA ILE A 68 10.11 -6.36 0.63
C ILE A 68 10.00 -5.14 1.55
N GLN A 69 10.78 -5.15 2.63
CA GLN A 69 10.82 -4.02 3.54
C GLN A 69 11.60 -2.87 2.91
N LEU A 70 11.10 -1.66 3.14
CA LEU A 70 11.86 -0.44 2.98
C LEU A 70 12.44 -0.09 4.35
N VAL A 71 13.77 0.06 4.42
CA VAL A 71 14.49 0.30 5.67
C VAL A 71 15.27 1.60 5.61
N ASP A 72 15.27 2.35 6.72
CA ASP A 72 16.17 3.49 6.87
C ASP A 72 17.62 2.99 6.84
N VAL A 73 18.45 3.58 5.97
CA VAL A 73 19.81 3.10 5.70
C VAL A 73 20.68 3.12 6.97
N ALA A 74 20.48 4.09 7.87
CA ALA A 74 21.31 4.25 9.05
C ALA A 74 20.89 3.33 10.22
N SER A 75 19.59 3.28 10.51
CA SER A 75 19.02 2.56 11.66
C SER A 75 18.53 1.15 11.34
N GLN A 76 18.33 0.84 10.06
CA GLN A 76 17.69 -0.39 9.58
C GLN A 76 16.23 -0.57 10.05
N ASN A 77 15.62 0.48 10.58
CA ASN A 77 14.21 0.46 10.97
C ASN A 77 13.31 0.42 9.73
N VAL A 78 12.21 -0.34 9.81
CA VAL A 78 11.20 -0.41 8.74
C VAL A 78 10.51 0.95 8.60
N ARG A 79 10.56 1.51 7.40
CA ARG A 79 9.91 2.78 7.02
C ARG A 79 8.84 2.61 5.95
N GLY A 80 8.70 1.43 5.37
CA GLY A 80 7.72 1.18 4.34
C GLY A 80 7.76 -0.26 3.86
N TRP A 81 6.92 -0.56 2.88
CA TRP A 81 6.85 -1.86 2.24
C TRP A 81 6.63 -1.69 0.75
N LEU A 82 7.35 -2.48 -0.03
CA LEU A 82 7.05 -2.69 -1.44
C LEU A 82 6.64 -4.14 -1.60
N VAL A 83 5.47 -4.37 -2.16
CA VAL A 83 4.99 -5.69 -2.53
C VAL A 83 4.96 -5.77 -4.04
N THR A 84 5.58 -6.79 -4.64
CA THR A 84 5.62 -6.95 -6.09
C THR A 84 5.24 -8.37 -6.50
N HIS A 85 4.56 -8.51 -7.63
CA HIS A 85 4.40 -9.81 -8.29
C HIS A 85 5.78 -10.41 -8.64
N GLU A 86 5.87 -11.74 -8.69
CA GLU A 86 7.12 -12.49 -8.90
C GLU A 86 7.83 -12.18 -10.22
N ASP A 87 7.11 -11.74 -11.24
CA ASP A 87 7.66 -11.37 -12.55
C ASP A 87 8.13 -9.90 -12.61
N VAL A 88 8.04 -9.15 -11.51
CA VAL A 88 8.38 -7.73 -11.45
C VAL A 88 9.71 -7.52 -10.74
N ASP A 89 10.64 -6.85 -11.42
CA ASP A 89 11.88 -6.36 -10.79
C ASP A 89 11.54 -5.19 -9.82
N PRO A 90 11.80 -5.34 -8.51
CA PRO A 90 11.40 -4.35 -7.52
C PRO A 90 12.05 -2.97 -7.70
N ALA A 91 13.31 -2.92 -8.14
CA ALA A 91 14.07 -1.67 -8.23
C ALA A 91 13.56 -0.69 -9.31
N PRO A 92 13.38 -1.09 -10.59
CA PRO A 92 12.78 -0.22 -11.59
C PRO A 92 11.29 0.07 -11.32
N GLU A 93 10.56 -0.86 -10.70
CA GLU A 93 9.15 -0.64 -10.39
C GLU A 93 8.94 0.45 -9.34
N ILE A 94 9.71 0.43 -8.25
CA ILE A 94 9.62 1.49 -7.23
C ILE A 94 10.12 2.83 -7.77
N ASP A 95 11.17 2.85 -8.60
CA ASP A 95 11.64 4.07 -9.26
C ASP A 95 10.54 4.69 -10.14
N LYS A 96 9.86 3.87 -10.96
CA LYS A 96 8.71 4.28 -11.77
C LYS A 96 7.63 4.93 -10.91
N ILE A 97 7.23 4.29 -9.81
CA ILE A 97 6.19 4.80 -8.89
C ILE A 97 6.62 6.13 -8.29
N LEU A 98 7.81 6.17 -7.68
CA LEU A 98 8.31 7.35 -6.99
C LEU A 98 8.50 8.53 -7.93
N ARG A 99 8.87 8.31 -9.19
CA ARG A 99 9.03 9.37 -10.19
C ARG A 99 7.76 10.20 -10.41
N VAL A 100 6.58 9.58 -10.33
CA VAL A 100 5.29 10.28 -10.55
C VAL A 100 4.47 10.49 -9.29
N SER A 101 4.70 9.73 -8.22
CA SER A 101 3.93 9.85 -6.97
C SER A 101 4.69 9.29 -5.77
N GLY A 102 5.73 10.02 -5.35
CA GLY A 102 6.47 9.80 -4.11
C GLY A 102 5.77 10.33 -2.86
N SER A 103 6.56 10.59 -1.81
CA SER A 103 6.04 11.15 -0.55
C SER A 103 5.66 12.61 -0.73
N PRO A 104 4.43 13.04 -0.39
CA PRO A 104 4.02 14.44 -0.53
C PRO A 104 4.80 15.42 0.37
N TYR A 105 5.68 14.90 1.24
CA TYR A 105 6.56 15.68 2.12
C TYR A 105 7.99 15.76 1.60
N GLU A 106 8.32 15.08 0.51
CA GLU A 106 9.59 15.22 -0.19
C GLU A 106 9.49 16.23 -1.33
N ARG A 107 10.63 16.87 -1.62
CA ARG A 107 10.80 17.67 -2.82
C ARG A 107 10.72 16.78 -4.07
N ASP A 108 10.17 17.33 -5.15
CA ASP A 108 10.02 16.66 -6.44
C ASP A 108 9.35 15.27 -6.33
N SER A 109 8.29 15.20 -5.53
CA SER A 109 7.54 13.99 -5.23
C SER A 109 6.46 13.64 -6.26
N GLY A 110 6.38 14.38 -7.36
CA GLY A 110 5.32 14.21 -8.35
C GLY A 110 3.94 14.58 -7.78
N SER A 111 2.90 13.87 -8.21
CA SER A 111 1.52 14.13 -7.79
C SER A 111 1.15 13.36 -6.53
N SER A 112 0.56 14.06 -5.56
CA SER A 112 -0.10 13.46 -4.40
C SER A 112 -1.52 12.97 -4.70
N MET A 113 -2.01 13.20 -5.92
CA MET A 113 -3.36 12.90 -6.38
C MET A 113 -3.33 12.08 -7.66
N ASN A 114 -4.43 11.38 -7.94
CA ASN A 114 -4.60 10.76 -9.25
C ASN A 114 -4.78 11.84 -10.32
N ASN A 115 -3.92 11.84 -11.33
CA ASN A 115 -3.95 12.79 -12.45
C ASN A 115 -3.55 12.11 -13.77
N GLU A 116 -3.42 12.86 -14.87
CA GLU A 116 -3.03 12.27 -16.16
C GLU A 116 -1.61 11.70 -16.17
N ASP A 117 -0.67 12.25 -15.39
CA ASP A 117 0.70 11.74 -15.30
C ASP A 117 0.75 10.38 -14.58
N THR A 118 0.08 10.27 -13.43
CA THR A 118 0.03 9.00 -12.68
C THR A 118 -0.73 7.95 -13.48
N LYS A 119 -1.80 8.33 -14.17
CA LYS A 119 -2.53 7.46 -15.10
C LYS A 119 -1.67 7.01 -16.27
N ALA A 120 -0.87 7.89 -16.86
CA ALA A 120 0.02 7.56 -17.96
C ALA A 120 1.07 6.51 -17.55
N GLU A 121 1.56 6.57 -16.31
CA GLU A 121 2.52 5.59 -15.77
C GLU A 121 1.84 4.37 -15.11
N GLY A 122 0.50 4.29 -15.13
CA GLY A 122 -0.25 3.20 -14.50
C GLY A 122 -0.10 3.18 -12.98
N VAL A 123 0.01 4.34 -12.34
CA VAL A 123 0.15 4.50 -10.89
C VAL A 123 -1.17 5.00 -10.30
N LEU A 124 -1.80 4.16 -9.48
CA LEU A 124 -2.97 4.52 -8.70
C LEU A 124 -2.55 5.05 -7.33
N VAL A 125 -2.99 6.26 -7.00
CA VAL A 125 -2.62 6.99 -5.79
C VAL A 125 -3.71 6.87 -4.74
N ILE A 126 -3.35 6.35 -3.56
CA ILE A 126 -4.20 6.31 -2.36
C ILE A 126 -3.59 7.24 -1.32
N ASN A 127 -4.26 8.37 -1.06
CA ASN A 127 -3.80 9.44 -0.19
C ASN A 127 -4.34 9.25 1.24
N ARG A 128 -3.84 10.03 2.21
CA ARG A 128 -4.18 9.88 3.64
C ARG A 128 -5.67 9.94 3.97
N TYR A 129 -6.46 10.57 3.11
CA TYR A 129 -7.90 10.75 3.29
C TYR A 129 -8.75 9.76 2.51
N ASP A 130 -8.12 8.87 1.74
CA ASP A 130 -8.81 7.86 0.93
C ASP A 130 -9.05 6.55 1.70
N TRP A 131 -8.61 6.47 2.96
CA TRP A 131 -8.78 5.30 3.84
C TRP A 131 -10.10 5.37 4.64
N GLY A 132 -10.61 4.19 5.04
CA GLY A 132 -11.99 4.00 5.54
C GLY A 132 -12.46 4.96 6.63
N TYR A 133 -11.56 5.38 7.52
CA TYR A 133 -11.86 6.35 8.58
C TYR A 133 -12.54 7.63 8.06
N TYR A 134 -12.18 8.09 6.86
CA TYR A 134 -12.65 9.34 6.28
C TYR A 134 -13.77 9.17 5.25
N THR A 135 -14.21 7.94 4.99
CA THR A 135 -15.30 7.63 4.05
C THR A 135 -16.65 7.61 4.76
N HIS A 136 -17.70 8.05 4.06
CA HIS A 136 -19.05 8.19 4.62
C HIS A 136 -19.79 6.84 4.76
N ASP A 137 -19.29 5.78 4.13
CA ASP A 137 -19.90 4.45 4.06
C ASP A 137 -19.19 3.44 4.98
N ARG A 138 -19.02 3.79 6.25
CA ARG A 138 -18.52 2.84 7.25
C ARG A 138 -19.50 1.67 7.38
N ILE A 139 -19.18 0.54 6.73
CA ILE A 139 -19.77 -0.74 7.10
C ILE A 139 -19.18 -1.08 8.46
N GLN A 140 -19.95 -0.85 9.54
CA GLN A 140 -19.66 -1.46 10.82
C GLN A 140 -19.81 -2.97 10.64
N VAL A 141 -18.68 -3.67 10.54
CA VAL A 141 -18.67 -5.12 10.60
C VAL A 141 -18.80 -5.50 12.07
N ASP A 142 -19.91 -6.15 12.43
CA ASP A 142 -20.19 -6.56 13.81
C ASP A 142 -18.98 -7.30 14.42
N GLY A 143 -18.51 -6.77 15.55
CA GLY A 143 -17.40 -7.35 16.31
C GLY A 143 -15.99 -7.03 15.77
N ILE A 144 -15.82 -6.06 14.86
CA ILE A 144 -14.50 -5.42 14.70
C ILE A 144 -14.38 -4.36 15.78
N GLU A 145 -13.78 -4.72 16.92
CA GLU A 145 -13.42 -3.74 17.94
C GLU A 145 -12.21 -2.93 17.45
N THR A 146 -12.34 -1.60 17.44
CA THR A 146 -11.17 -0.73 17.38
C THR A 146 -10.46 -0.88 18.72
N PHE A 147 -9.31 -1.56 18.72
CA PHE A 147 -8.44 -1.61 19.89
C PHE A 147 -8.01 -0.18 20.21
N ASP A 148 -8.62 0.40 21.24
CA ASP A 148 -8.30 1.73 21.80
C ASP A 148 -7.14 1.65 22.80
N ASP A 149 -6.32 0.60 22.68
CA ASP A 149 -5.06 0.52 23.39
C ASP A 149 -4.13 1.55 22.74
N TYR A 150 -3.87 2.62 23.48
CA TYR A 150 -2.83 3.61 23.20
C TYR A 150 -1.57 2.87 22.72
N ASP A 151 -1.34 2.81 21.40
CA ASP A 151 -0.08 2.37 20.84
C ASP A 151 0.93 3.47 21.17
N PRO A 152 1.83 3.27 22.16
CA PRO A 152 2.72 4.33 22.59
C PRO A 152 3.70 4.75 21.49
N TYR A 153 3.74 4.02 20.37
CA TYR A 153 4.65 4.17 19.26
C TYR A 153 3.96 4.56 17.94
N MET A 154 2.67 4.93 17.92
CA MET A 154 1.94 5.37 16.70
C MET A 154 2.31 4.54 15.44
N SER A 155 1.68 3.39 15.23
CA SER A 155 1.97 2.57 14.05
C SER A 155 0.86 2.62 12.99
N GLU A 156 1.28 2.59 11.73
CA GLU A 156 0.38 2.47 10.59
C GLU A 156 0.42 1.06 10.04
N SER A 157 -0.72 0.55 9.60
CA SER A 157 -0.80 -0.77 8.99
C SER A 157 -1.85 -0.85 7.89
N VAL A 158 -1.64 -1.81 7.00
CA VAL A 158 -2.55 -2.10 5.89
C VAL A 158 -2.53 -3.59 5.60
N GLY A 159 -3.70 -4.16 5.36
CA GLY A 159 -3.81 -5.51 4.82
C GLY A 159 -3.86 -5.48 3.30
N LEU A 160 -3.29 -6.51 2.68
CA LEU A 160 -3.41 -6.82 1.26
C LEU A 160 -3.83 -8.28 1.14
N VAL A 161 -5.02 -8.54 0.61
CA VAL A 161 -5.65 -9.86 0.69
C VAL A 161 -6.24 -10.24 -0.66
N ASP A 162 -6.00 -11.47 -1.10
CA ASP A 162 -6.73 -12.05 -2.23
C ASP A 162 -8.23 -11.94 -1.94
N CYS A 163 -8.99 -11.37 -2.88
CA CYS A 163 -10.43 -11.14 -2.72
C CYS A 163 -11.19 -12.43 -2.35
N GLN A 164 -10.76 -13.60 -2.84
CA GLN A 164 -11.35 -14.89 -2.49
C GLN A 164 -11.23 -15.23 -0.99
N HIS A 165 -10.21 -14.73 -0.30
CA HIS A 165 -9.91 -15.02 1.10
C HIS A 165 -10.23 -13.87 2.05
N ALA A 166 -10.63 -12.72 1.52
CA ALA A 166 -10.74 -11.46 2.25
C ALA A 166 -11.64 -11.52 3.50
N LYS A 167 -12.87 -12.06 3.38
CA LYS A 167 -13.81 -12.12 4.51
C LYS A 167 -13.37 -13.07 5.62
N ASP A 168 -12.85 -14.24 5.23
CA ASP A 168 -12.33 -15.23 6.18
C ASP A 168 -11.11 -14.68 6.92
N GLN A 169 -10.21 -14.00 6.20
CA GLN A 169 -9.02 -13.40 6.77
C GLN A 169 -9.36 -12.25 7.74
N VAL A 170 -10.33 -11.38 7.38
CA VAL A 170 -10.81 -10.33 8.28
C VAL A 170 -11.41 -10.94 9.55
N THR A 171 -12.19 -12.02 9.42
CA THR A 171 -12.77 -12.73 10.57
C THR A 171 -11.69 -13.30 11.49
N GLN A 172 -10.56 -13.75 10.95
CA GLN A 172 -9.43 -14.23 11.74
C GLN A 172 -8.66 -13.09 12.44
N TRP A 173 -8.52 -11.94 11.77
CA TRP A 173 -7.72 -10.82 12.27
C TRP A 173 -8.47 -9.86 13.20
N LYS A 174 -9.81 -9.85 13.19
CA LYS A 174 -10.61 -8.88 13.95
C LYS A 174 -10.35 -8.94 15.46
N ASP A 175 -10.13 -10.15 16.00
CA ASP A 175 -9.87 -10.38 17.42
C ASP A 175 -8.37 -10.25 17.78
N GLN A 176 -7.54 -9.84 16.81
CA GLN A 176 -6.09 -9.68 16.98
C GLN A 176 -5.71 -8.21 16.95
N HIS A 177 -4.89 -7.82 17.92
CA HIS A 177 -4.19 -6.54 17.87
C HIS A 177 -3.38 -6.42 16.56
N PRO A 178 -3.33 -5.24 15.90
CA PRO A 178 -2.64 -5.08 14.61
C PRO A 178 -1.20 -5.59 14.58
N CYS A 179 -0.44 -5.49 15.68
CA CYS A 179 0.93 -6.01 15.75
C CYS A 179 1.05 -7.55 15.78
N LYS A 180 -0.05 -8.27 16.01
CA LYS A 180 -0.11 -9.74 16.06
C LYS A 180 -0.67 -10.36 14.77
N ARG A 181 -1.25 -9.54 13.88
CA ARG A 181 -1.78 -10.01 12.59
C ARG A 181 -0.61 -10.43 11.71
N GLY A 182 -0.57 -11.72 11.37
CA GLY A 182 0.45 -12.31 10.51
C GLY A 182 -0.03 -12.50 9.07
N SER A 183 0.91 -12.84 8.18
CA SER A 183 0.62 -13.26 6.82
C SER A 183 0.02 -14.67 6.75
N SER A 184 -0.74 -14.94 5.69
CA SER A 184 -1.26 -16.26 5.32
C SER A 184 -1.01 -16.50 3.83
N VAL A 185 -1.43 -17.66 3.30
CA VAL A 185 -1.27 -18.00 1.88
C VAL A 185 -1.94 -16.96 0.96
N GLY A 186 -3.06 -16.38 1.37
CA GLY A 186 -3.81 -15.41 0.57
C GLY A 186 -3.77 -14.00 1.12
N ALA A 187 -2.92 -13.70 2.10
CA ALA A 187 -2.98 -12.42 2.79
C ALA A 187 -1.65 -11.94 3.37
N LEU A 188 -1.45 -10.63 3.33
CA LEU A 188 -0.38 -9.93 4.03
C LEU A 188 -0.95 -8.87 4.96
N TRP A 189 -0.30 -8.72 6.11
CA TRP A 189 -0.50 -7.58 7.00
C TRP A 189 0.83 -6.80 7.09
N LEU A 190 0.85 -5.59 6.56
CA LEU A 190 2.03 -4.74 6.49
C LEU A 190 1.94 -3.72 7.62
N ARG A 191 2.98 -3.65 8.46
CA ARG A 191 3.05 -2.70 9.58
C ARG A 191 4.29 -1.83 9.48
N ILE A 192 4.13 -0.53 9.70
CA ILE A 192 5.22 0.44 9.82
C ILE A 192 5.17 1.00 11.26
N PRO A 193 6.18 0.72 12.10
CA PRO A 193 6.26 1.33 13.43
C PRO A 193 6.59 2.83 13.33
N ASP A 194 6.20 3.61 14.34
CA ASP A 194 6.51 5.05 14.43
C ASP A 194 6.13 5.83 13.16
N GLY A 195 4.94 5.54 12.62
CA GLY A 195 4.39 6.12 11.40
C GLY A 195 3.16 6.98 11.69
N GLU A 196 3.05 8.11 11.00
CA GLU A 196 1.84 8.94 11.01
C GLU A 196 1.33 9.09 9.58
N TYR A 197 0.02 8.98 9.38
CA TYR A 197 -0.67 9.00 8.08
C TYR A 197 -0.13 8.00 7.05
N LYS A 198 -0.98 7.06 6.67
CA LYS A 198 -0.66 6.10 5.62
C LYS A 198 -0.90 6.60 4.20
N PHE A 199 -0.03 6.14 3.29
CA PHE A 199 -0.12 6.35 1.85
C PHE A 199 0.09 5.01 1.13
N GLY A 200 -0.63 4.82 0.02
CA GLY A 200 -0.54 3.63 -0.82
C GLY A 200 -0.39 4.00 -2.29
N ARG A 201 0.43 3.26 -3.04
CA ARG A 201 0.54 3.38 -4.50
C ARG A 201 0.47 2.00 -5.12
N PHE A 202 -0.50 1.77 -6.00
CA PHE A 202 -0.47 0.58 -6.85
C PHE A 202 0.22 0.91 -8.16
N GLY A 203 1.18 0.08 -8.56
CA GLY A 203 1.71 0.08 -9.91
C GLY A 203 0.99 -0.99 -10.74
N TYR A 204 0.49 -0.60 -11.90
CA TYR A 204 -0.18 -1.49 -12.84
C TYR A 204 0.78 -1.99 -13.91
N ASN A 205 0.38 -3.08 -14.57
CA ASN A 205 1.01 -3.56 -15.79
C ASN A 205 0.91 -2.54 -16.94
N ASP A 206 1.66 -2.77 -18.01
CA ASP A 206 1.80 -1.81 -19.11
C ASP A 206 0.47 -1.57 -19.86
N THR A 207 -0.43 -2.56 -19.85
CA THR A 207 -1.79 -2.45 -20.39
C THR A 207 -2.78 -1.80 -19.42
N ARG A 208 -2.36 -1.49 -18.19
CA ARG A 208 -3.14 -0.90 -17.11
C ARG A 208 -4.41 -1.70 -16.78
N THR A 209 -4.33 -3.02 -16.87
CA THR A 209 -5.45 -3.95 -16.63
C THR A 209 -5.42 -4.57 -15.24
N ALA A 210 -4.23 -4.76 -14.67
CA ALA A 210 -4.04 -5.36 -13.36
C ALA A 210 -2.87 -4.69 -12.61
N ALA A 211 -3.03 -4.54 -11.29
CA ALA A 211 -1.96 -4.17 -10.40
C ALA A 211 -0.90 -5.28 -10.36
N ARG A 212 0.38 -4.90 -10.34
CA ARG A 212 1.53 -5.81 -10.22
C ARG A 212 2.45 -5.45 -9.07
N SER A 213 2.20 -4.31 -8.43
CA SER A 213 2.97 -3.84 -7.28
C SER A 213 2.12 -2.95 -6.37
N PHE A 214 2.52 -2.89 -5.10
CA PHE A 214 1.95 -1.99 -4.09
C PHE A 214 3.04 -1.43 -3.19
N LEU A 215 3.17 -0.10 -3.16
CA LEU A 215 4.04 0.63 -2.24
C LEU A 215 3.21 1.20 -1.09
N PHE A 216 3.59 0.86 0.14
CA PHE A 216 2.99 1.34 1.38
C PHE A 216 4.03 2.10 2.21
N PHE A 217 3.69 3.33 2.62
CA PHE A 217 4.59 4.21 3.34
C PHE A 217 3.82 5.23 4.19
N THR A 218 4.54 6.02 5.00
CA THR A 218 3.96 7.03 5.89
C THR A 218 4.60 8.41 5.69
N THR A 219 4.18 9.43 6.44
CA THR A 219 4.88 10.73 6.44
C THR A 219 6.36 10.62 6.77
N ASN A 220 6.71 9.64 7.60
CA ASN A 220 8.06 9.48 8.15
C ASN A 220 8.98 8.68 7.21
N THR A 221 8.50 8.34 6.01
CA THR A 221 9.28 7.68 4.98
C THR A 221 10.02 8.72 4.12
N GLU A 222 11.29 8.93 4.43
CA GLU A 222 12.22 9.71 3.60
C GLU A 222 12.92 8.77 2.61
N PHE A 223 12.48 8.74 1.35
CA PHE A 223 13.04 7.91 0.28
C PHE A 223 14.50 8.28 -0.05
N CYS A 224 14.95 9.50 0.26
CA CYS A 224 16.37 9.85 0.18
C CYS A 224 17.26 9.17 1.24
N ARG A 225 16.65 8.57 2.27
CA ARG A 225 17.33 7.85 3.36
C ARG A 225 16.87 6.40 3.51
N THR A 226 15.93 5.97 2.69
CA THR A 226 15.32 4.64 2.76
C THR A 226 15.78 3.82 1.57
N ALA A 227 16.10 2.55 1.79
CA ALA A 227 16.48 1.59 0.77
C ALA A 227 15.56 0.36 0.79
N LEU A 228 15.51 -0.40 -0.30
CA LEU A 228 14.99 -1.77 -0.24
C LEU A 228 15.90 -2.60 0.67
N SER A 229 15.32 -3.44 1.52
CA SER A 229 16.10 -4.38 2.34
C SER A 229 17.00 -5.23 1.43
N GLY A 230 18.28 -5.34 1.77
CA GLY A 230 19.31 -5.96 0.93
C GLY A 230 20.05 -4.98 0.02
N PHE A 231 19.60 -3.73 -0.13
CA PHE A 231 20.30 -2.69 -0.87
C PHE A 231 20.99 -1.72 0.11
N SER A 232 22.16 -1.21 -0.28
CA SER A 232 22.87 -0.19 0.50
C SER A 232 22.59 1.24 0.04
N GLN A 233 21.99 1.42 -1.14
CA GLN A 233 21.71 2.73 -1.72
C GLN A 233 20.26 3.13 -1.45
N SER A 234 20.06 4.39 -1.08
CA SER A 234 18.73 4.98 -0.93
C SER A 234 17.96 5.01 -2.26
N LEU A 235 16.64 4.98 -2.16
CA LEU A 235 15.69 4.99 -3.27
C LEU A 235 15.71 6.30 -4.06
N ARG A 236 15.99 7.41 -3.38
CA ARG A 236 16.23 8.71 -4.01
C ARG A 236 17.60 9.25 -3.61
N ARG A 237 18.17 10.13 -4.43
CA ARG A 237 19.37 10.88 -4.07
C ARG A 237 19.00 12.02 -3.14
N ASN A 238 19.87 12.32 -2.20
CA ASN A 238 19.71 13.50 -1.36
C ASN A 238 20.10 14.73 -2.20
N GLU A 239 19.18 15.69 -2.36
CA GLU A 239 19.40 16.86 -3.22
C GLU A 239 20.34 17.91 -2.58
N ASP A 240 20.62 17.79 -1.28
CA ASP A 240 21.53 18.68 -0.53
C ASP A 240 23.03 18.36 -0.73
N VAL A 241 23.37 17.45 -1.64
CA VAL A 241 24.75 17.16 -2.03
C VAL A 241 24.96 17.57 -3.49
N GLN A 242 25.23 18.86 -3.69
CA GLN A 242 25.92 19.39 -4.88
C GLN A 242 27.36 19.74 -4.53
#